data_AF-A0A1F9N2Q2-F1
#
_entry.id   AF-A0A1F9N2Q2-F1
#
_cell.length_a   1.000
_cell.length_b   1.000
_cell.length_c   1.000
_cell.angle_alpha   90.00
_cell.angle_beta   90.00
_cell.angle_gamma   90.00
#
_symmetry.space_group_name_H-M   'P 1'
#
loop_
_entity.id
_entity.type
_entity.pdbx_description
1 polymer ?
#
loop_
_entity_poly.entity_id
_entity_poly.type
_entity_poly.pdbx_seq_one_letter_code
_entity_poly.pdbx_strand_id
1 'polypeptide(L)'
;NMAHNVRPWLAAVIGSTILGGCLDQLYAPPYSLERERITRNTHTDLFPIASGAHTGADCNACHGAFDTFTQFDCTTTCHEHAQAVTDASHAGLAGYAYGPTTCYDCHPTGTGSISREDHERFFPIKTGNHGGLACASCHVAGAGSFSCIDCHEHAQAATDPVHGGLADYVYGPTTCYTCHPTGEGMSRAQHDPYFPIVSGRHGGLSCTTCHPSGYGTFSCIDCHEHLCTSMNPKHNEVGNYSCTSSRCVNCHPRGVAGDD
;
A
#
# COMPACT_ATOMS: atom_id res chain seq x y z
N ASN A 1 -31.18 48.53 57.92
CA ASN A 1 -30.39 47.97 59.03
C ASN A 1 -30.12 46.50 58.74
N MET A 2 -28.86 46.14 58.50
CA MET A 2 -28.20 44.82 58.71
C MET A 2 -28.87 43.59 58.05
N ALA A 3 -28.37 42.97 56.98
CA ALA A 3 -27.10 42.24 56.79
C ALA A 3 -26.86 41.07 57.77
N HIS A 4 -26.32 39.97 57.22
CA HIS A 4 -25.80 38.71 57.81
C HIS A 4 -26.78 37.53 57.80
N ASN A 5 -26.77 36.64 56.80
CA ASN A 5 -25.68 35.80 56.25
C ASN A 5 -25.30 34.65 57.20
N VAL A 6 -25.73 33.45 56.82
CA VAL A 6 -25.50 32.16 57.48
C VAL A 6 -24.15 31.58 57.06
N ARG A 7 -23.37 31.13 58.03
CA ARG A 7 -22.17 30.27 57.92
C ARG A 7 -22.08 29.46 59.23
N PRO A 8 -21.29 28.38 59.32
CA PRO A 8 -20.76 27.46 58.29
C PRO A 8 -21.00 25.98 58.66
N TRP A 9 -20.82 25.04 57.73
CA TRP A 9 -20.43 23.68 58.10
C TRP A 9 -19.22 23.23 57.28
N LEU A 10 -18.41 22.48 58.00
CA LEU A 10 -17.00 22.13 57.85
C LEU A 10 -16.53 21.67 56.47
N ALA A 11 -15.26 22.03 56.22
CA ALA A 11 -14.38 21.38 55.27
C ALA A 11 -14.12 19.91 55.66
N ALA A 12 -14.10 19.04 54.65
CA ALA A 12 -13.24 17.88 54.62
C ALA A 12 -12.58 17.84 53.24
N VAL A 13 -11.36 18.39 53.19
CA VAL A 13 -10.42 18.14 52.09
C VAL A 13 -9.78 16.79 52.39
N ILE A 14 -10.14 15.80 51.59
CA ILE A 14 -9.34 14.60 51.33
C ILE A 14 -9.16 14.67 49.81
N GLY A 15 -8.04 15.16 49.28
CA GLY A 15 -6.77 14.46 49.38
C GLY A 15 -6.82 13.20 48.51
N SER A 16 -6.88 13.35 47.18
CA SER A 16 -6.66 12.24 46.26
C SER A 16 -5.79 12.72 45.11
N THR A 17 -4.50 12.52 45.31
CA THR A 17 -3.46 12.54 44.29
C THR A 17 -3.51 11.23 43.49
N ILE A 18 -3.41 11.39 42.17
CA ILE A 18 -3.07 10.41 41.14
C ILE A 18 -4.15 9.38 40.80
N LEU A 19 -4.80 9.58 39.66
CA LEU A 19 -5.00 8.54 38.63
C LEU A 19 -5.62 9.19 37.38
N GLY A 20 -4.78 9.45 36.36
CA GLY A 20 -5.22 9.63 34.98
C GLY A 20 -5.82 8.31 34.48
N GLY A 21 -7.10 8.12 34.77
CA GLY A 21 -7.86 6.94 34.39
C GLY A 21 -9.02 7.33 33.48
N CYS A 22 -9.33 6.47 32.52
CA CYS A 22 -10.51 6.45 31.64
C CYS A 22 -11.89 6.56 32.34
N LEU A 23 -11.95 7.01 33.59
CA LEU A 23 -13.13 6.87 34.42
C LEU A 23 -14.14 8.03 34.25
N ASP A 24 -13.79 9.24 33.82
CA ASP A 24 -14.69 10.38 34.08
C ASP A 24 -15.21 11.14 32.86
N GLN A 25 -15.91 10.48 31.92
CA GLN A 25 -16.85 11.20 31.05
C GLN A 25 -18.24 10.55 30.97
N LEU A 26 -19.13 11.09 31.80
CA LEU A 26 -20.58 10.91 31.75
C LEU A 26 -21.15 11.85 30.67
N TYR A 27 -21.57 11.32 29.53
CA TYR A 27 -22.51 12.02 28.65
C TYR A 27 -23.94 11.65 29.06
N ALA A 28 -24.73 12.63 29.52
CA ALA A 28 -26.15 12.43 29.79
C ALA A 28 -27.02 13.54 29.19
N PRO A 29 -27.85 13.21 28.19
CA PRO A 29 -29.23 13.70 28.10
C PRO A 29 -30.24 12.53 28.09
N PRO A 30 -31.54 12.79 28.27
CA PRO A 30 -32.33 12.04 29.24
C PRO A 30 -33.15 10.91 28.62
N TYR A 31 -32.54 9.89 28.04
CA TYR A 31 -33.29 8.68 27.65
C TYR A 31 -32.45 7.43 27.91
N SER A 32 -32.90 6.67 28.89
CA SER A 32 -32.36 5.43 29.42
C SER A 32 -32.15 4.35 28.36
N LEU A 33 -30.89 4.03 28.10
CA LEU A 33 -30.38 2.67 27.92
C LEU A 33 -28.99 2.68 28.57
N GLU A 34 -28.68 1.75 29.47
CA GLU A 34 -27.31 1.53 29.93
C GLU A 34 -26.41 1.30 28.70
N ARG A 35 -25.75 2.36 28.19
CA ARG A 35 -24.59 2.18 27.32
C ARG A 35 -23.45 1.81 28.25
N GLU A 36 -23.01 0.56 28.15
CA GLU A 36 -21.83 0.06 28.85
C GLU A 36 -20.70 1.05 28.73
N ARG A 37 -20.25 1.55 29.89
CA ARG A 37 -19.13 2.46 30.00
C ARG A 37 -17.91 1.80 29.37
N ILE A 38 -17.28 2.46 28.42
CA ILE A 38 -16.06 1.95 27.80
C ILE A 38 -14.96 1.88 28.86
N THR A 39 -14.63 0.67 29.27
CA THR A 39 -13.47 0.35 30.12
C THR A 39 -12.29 -0.02 29.24
N ARG A 40 -11.07 -0.07 29.80
CA ARG A 40 -9.90 -0.57 29.06
C ARG A 40 -10.13 -1.97 28.46
N ASN A 41 -10.85 -2.84 29.16
CA ASN A 41 -11.15 -4.18 28.69
C ASN A 41 -12.13 -4.17 27.52
N THR A 42 -13.25 -3.47 27.64
CA THR A 42 -14.25 -3.35 26.56
C THR A 42 -13.78 -2.46 25.41
N HIS A 43 -12.75 -1.63 25.61
CA HIS A 43 -12.09 -0.89 24.52
C HIS A 43 -11.27 -1.81 23.61
N THR A 44 -10.83 -2.98 24.11
CA THR A 44 -10.01 -3.95 23.33
C THR A 44 -10.72 -4.43 22.07
N ASP A 45 -12.06 -4.44 22.08
CA ASP A 45 -12.89 -4.79 20.92
C ASP A 45 -12.81 -3.74 19.80
N LEU A 46 -12.38 -2.52 20.14
CA LEU A 46 -12.06 -1.46 19.21
C LEU A 46 -10.54 -1.49 18.97
N PHE A 47 -9.75 -1.03 19.94
CA PHE A 47 -8.30 -1.01 19.85
C PHE A 47 -7.68 -1.76 21.04
N PRO A 48 -6.74 -2.68 20.82
CA PRO A 48 -6.17 -3.52 21.87
C PRO A 48 -5.18 -2.73 22.74
N ILE A 49 -5.73 -2.01 23.72
CA ILE A 49 -4.96 -1.24 24.74
C ILE A 49 -4.87 -1.97 26.09
N ALA A 50 -5.57 -3.10 26.26
CA ALA A 50 -5.48 -3.92 27.46
C ALA A 50 -4.23 -4.83 27.49
N SER A 51 -3.56 -4.98 26.36
CA SER A 51 -2.34 -5.77 26.19
C SER A 51 -1.45 -5.19 25.07
N GLY A 52 -0.17 -5.56 25.00
CA GLY A 52 0.74 -5.07 23.96
C GLY A 52 1.38 -3.71 24.27
N ALA A 53 1.88 -3.02 23.25
CA ALA A 53 2.71 -1.80 23.40
C ALA A 53 1.98 -0.62 24.06
N HIS A 54 0.65 -0.55 23.96
CA HIS A 54 -0.17 0.49 24.58
C HIS A 54 -0.75 0.09 25.96
N THR A 55 -0.29 -1.02 26.52
CA THR A 55 -0.68 -1.44 27.88
C THR A 55 -0.28 -0.35 28.87
N GLY A 56 -1.27 0.24 29.55
CA GLY A 56 -1.05 1.29 30.54
C GLY A 56 -1.01 2.72 29.98
N ALA A 57 -1.18 2.92 28.66
CA ALA A 57 -1.28 4.26 28.08
C ALA A 57 -2.47 5.05 28.67
N ASP A 58 -2.27 6.31 29.06
CA ASP A 58 -3.36 7.18 29.50
C ASP A 58 -4.31 7.47 28.34
N CYS A 59 -5.62 7.54 28.61
CA CYS A 59 -6.64 7.69 27.59
C CYS A 59 -6.54 9.04 26.87
N ASN A 60 -6.18 10.09 27.61
CA ASN A 60 -5.94 11.43 27.07
C ASN A 60 -4.61 11.52 26.31
N ALA A 61 -3.70 10.55 26.46
CA ALA A 61 -2.50 10.50 25.63
C ALA A 61 -2.83 10.22 24.15
N CYS A 62 -3.94 9.53 23.87
CA CYS A 62 -4.42 9.28 22.51
C CYS A 62 -5.57 10.22 22.13
N HIS A 63 -6.52 10.43 23.04
CA HIS A 63 -7.74 11.20 22.79
C HIS A 63 -7.64 12.68 23.15
N GLY A 64 -6.48 13.16 23.58
CA GLY A 64 -6.28 14.56 23.97
C GLY A 64 -7.27 15.00 25.06
N ALA A 65 -7.58 16.31 25.07
CA ALA A 65 -8.56 16.90 25.97
C ALA A 65 -9.95 17.04 25.31
N PHE A 66 -10.31 16.11 24.40
CA PHE A 66 -11.57 16.19 23.67
C PHE A 66 -12.73 15.60 24.47
N ASP A 67 -13.88 16.27 24.45
CA ASP A 67 -15.05 15.88 25.24
C ASP A 67 -15.77 14.62 24.74
N THR A 68 -15.49 14.16 23.52
CA THR A 68 -16.21 13.02 22.93
C THR A 68 -15.41 11.74 22.90
N PHE A 69 -14.09 11.77 23.15
CA PHE A 69 -13.17 10.64 22.98
C PHE A 69 -13.26 9.94 21.61
N THR A 70 -13.86 10.59 20.60
CA THR A 70 -13.95 10.04 19.24
C THR A 70 -12.79 10.50 18.35
N GLN A 71 -12.09 11.54 18.76
CA GLN A 71 -10.87 12.00 18.10
C GLN A 71 -9.67 11.33 18.75
N PHE A 72 -8.69 10.93 17.94
CA PHE A 72 -7.41 10.42 18.40
C PHE A 72 -6.33 10.73 17.36
N ASP A 73 -5.06 10.68 17.77
CA ASP A 73 -3.93 10.88 16.87
C ASP A 73 -2.78 9.92 17.19
N CYS A 74 -2.40 9.11 16.22
CA CYS A 74 -1.26 8.20 16.32
C CYS A 74 0.08 8.93 16.07
N THR A 75 0.08 9.95 15.21
CA THR A 75 1.26 10.46 14.50
C THR A 75 1.98 11.62 15.19
N THR A 76 1.26 12.45 15.96
CA THR A 76 1.85 13.65 16.56
C THR A 76 2.39 13.43 17.97
N THR A 77 1.81 12.49 18.72
CA THR A 77 2.04 12.38 20.17
C THR A 77 2.93 11.21 20.56
N CYS A 78 2.84 10.08 19.86
CA CYS A 78 3.57 8.87 20.24
C CYS A 78 4.39 8.27 19.09
N HIS A 79 3.79 8.19 17.90
CA HIS A 79 4.45 7.58 16.75
C HIS A 79 4.85 8.66 15.75
N GLU A 80 5.94 9.36 16.04
CA GLU A 80 6.52 10.30 15.09
C GLU A 80 7.06 9.53 13.89
N HIS A 81 6.27 9.53 12.83
CA HIS A 81 6.63 8.97 11.55
C HIS A 81 6.90 10.10 10.58
N ALA A 82 8.10 10.17 10.01
CA ALA A 82 8.33 11.08 8.91
C ALA A 82 7.44 10.65 7.73
N GLN A 83 6.54 11.54 7.28
CA GLN A 83 5.58 11.23 6.22
C GLN A 83 6.27 10.63 4.99
N ALA A 84 7.36 11.24 4.52
CA ALA A 84 8.10 10.75 3.35
C ALA A 84 8.63 9.31 3.50
N VAL A 85 9.08 8.93 4.70
CA VAL A 85 9.56 7.56 4.97
C VAL A 85 8.40 6.56 5.00
N THR A 86 7.27 7.00 5.56
CA THR A 86 6.05 6.20 5.65
C THR A 86 5.43 5.98 4.28
N ASP A 87 5.33 7.04 3.48
CA ASP A 87 4.84 7.00 2.10
C ASP A 87 5.69 6.04 1.26
N ALA A 88 7.02 6.12 1.38
CA ALA A 88 7.92 5.21 0.68
C ALA A 88 7.72 3.75 1.11
N SER A 89 7.47 3.49 2.40
CA SER A 89 7.28 2.14 2.93
C SER A 89 5.93 1.53 2.57
N HIS A 90 4.93 2.35 2.22
CA HIS A 90 3.59 1.92 1.81
C HIS A 90 3.32 2.14 0.31
N ALA A 91 4.36 2.37 -0.48
CA ALA A 91 4.24 2.59 -1.91
C ALA A 91 3.55 1.40 -2.60
N GLY A 92 2.53 1.69 -3.42
CA GLY A 92 1.76 0.67 -4.14
C GLY A 92 0.66 -0.01 -3.31
N LEU A 93 0.53 0.32 -2.02
CA LEU A 93 -0.56 -0.22 -1.19
C LEU A 93 -1.86 0.55 -1.46
N ALA A 94 -2.84 -0.11 -2.06
CA ALA A 94 -4.16 0.47 -2.27
C ALA A 94 -4.84 0.82 -0.94
N GLY A 95 -5.40 2.03 -0.85
CA GLY A 95 -6.09 2.52 0.36
C GLY A 95 -5.16 3.11 1.42
N TYR A 96 -3.84 3.12 1.21
CA TYR A 96 -2.92 3.86 2.07
C TYR A 96 -3.21 5.37 2.03
N ALA A 97 -3.26 5.99 3.20
CA ALA A 97 -3.27 7.43 3.37
C ALA A 97 -2.48 7.79 4.62
N TYR A 98 -1.58 8.78 4.51
CA TYR A 98 -0.90 9.33 5.67
C TYR A 98 -1.84 10.27 6.43
N GLY A 99 -2.15 9.93 7.68
CA GLY A 99 -3.07 10.70 8.51
C GLY A 99 -3.09 10.23 9.96
N PRO A 100 -3.61 11.06 10.88
CA PRO A 100 -3.54 10.81 12.32
C PRO A 100 -4.31 9.56 12.76
N THR A 101 -5.36 9.18 12.03
CA THR A 101 -6.23 8.04 12.34
C THR A 101 -6.23 6.94 11.28
N THR A 102 -5.78 7.25 10.05
CA THR A 102 -5.85 6.32 8.89
C THR A 102 -4.93 5.12 9.05
N CYS A 103 -3.89 5.23 9.89
CA CYS A 103 -3.04 4.09 10.24
C CYS A 103 -3.85 2.92 10.83
N TYR A 104 -4.92 3.22 11.57
CA TYR A 104 -5.73 2.23 12.27
C TYR A 104 -6.52 1.32 11.30
N ASP A 105 -6.82 1.80 10.09
CA ASP A 105 -7.56 1.02 9.09
C ASP A 105 -6.78 -0.24 8.68
N CYS A 106 -5.44 -0.19 8.74
CA CYS A 106 -4.54 -1.30 8.42
C CYS A 106 -3.77 -1.84 9.64
N HIS A 107 -3.50 -1.00 10.65
CA HIS A 107 -2.76 -1.35 11.87
C HIS A 107 -3.67 -1.25 13.11
N PRO A 108 -4.67 -2.15 13.25
CA PRO A 108 -5.65 -2.06 14.33
C PRO A 108 -5.04 -2.25 15.72
N THR A 109 -3.83 -2.81 15.81
CA THR A 109 -3.06 -2.97 17.05
C THR A 109 -2.20 -1.77 17.41
N GLY A 110 -2.17 -0.73 16.56
CA GLY A 110 -1.32 0.44 16.77
C GLY A 110 0.18 0.19 16.62
N THR A 111 0.55 -0.96 16.05
CA THR A 111 1.95 -1.34 15.80
C THR A 111 2.27 -1.18 14.32
N GLY A 112 3.39 -0.53 13.99
CA GLY A 112 3.86 -0.46 12.60
C GLY A 112 4.27 -1.81 12.00
N SER A 113 4.38 -2.86 12.81
CA SER A 113 4.53 -4.24 12.35
C SER A 113 3.17 -4.83 11.96
N ILE A 114 3.13 -5.53 10.84
CA ILE A 114 1.99 -6.38 10.47
C ILE A 114 2.12 -7.75 11.14
N SER A 115 0.99 -8.37 11.50
CA SER A 115 1.00 -9.73 12.00
C SER A 115 1.35 -10.71 10.86
N ARG A 116 1.75 -11.95 11.20
CA ARG A 116 1.94 -13.01 10.19
C ARG A 116 0.64 -13.31 9.42
N GLU A 117 -0.51 -13.07 10.04
CA GLU A 117 -1.80 -13.26 9.39
C GLU A 117 -2.10 -12.15 8.39
N ASP A 118 -1.83 -10.90 8.77
CA ASP A 118 -1.97 -9.75 7.87
C ASP A 118 -0.95 -9.77 6.73
N HIS A 119 0.25 -10.32 6.97
CA HIS A 119 1.24 -10.52 5.92
C HIS A 119 0.68 -11.28 4.71
N GLU A 120 -0.15 -12.31 4.91
CA GLU A 120 -0.73 -13.09 3.81
C GLU A 120 -1.64 -12.25 2.91
N ARG A 121 -2.23 -11.18 3.43
CA ARG A 121 -3.13 -10.28 2.67
C ARG A 121 -2.37 -9.40 1.68
N PHE A 122 -1.12 -9.07 2.01
CA PHE A 122 -0.29 -8.20 1.20
C PHE A 122 0.68 -9.03 0.36
N PHE A 123 1.41 -9.94 0.99
CA PHE A 123 2.33 -10.85 0.31
C PHE A 123 2.03 -12.31 0.69
N PRO A 124 1.38 -13.09 -0.19
CA PRO A 124 1.05 -14.48 0.08
C PRO A 124 2.31 -15.34 0.33
N ILE A 125 2.42 -15.91 1.53
CA ILE A 125 3.53 -16.80 1.95
C ILE A 125 3.06 -18.19 2.33
N LYS A 126 1.74 -18.39 2.45
CA LYS A 126 1.12 -19.71 2.66
C LYS A 126 0.70 -20.35 1.32
N THR A 127 0.52 -19.54 0.29
CA THR A 127 0.06 -19.96 -1.04
C THR A 127 0.89 -19.31 -2.16
N GLY A 128 0.79 -19.80 -3.40
CA GLY A 128 1.52 -19.26 -4.55
C GLY A 128 3.00 -19.67 -4.61
N ASN A 129 3.78 -19.00 -5.47
CA ASN A 129 5.18 -19.35 -5.78
C ASN A 129 6.16 -19.09 -4.62
N HIS A 130 5.82 -18.18 -3.70
CA HIS A 130 6.57 -17.94 -2.46
C HIS A 130 6.04 -18.74 -1.26
N GLY A 131 5.04 -19.61 -1.50
CA GLY A 131 4.40 -20.44 -0.49
C GLY A 131 5.40 -21.36 0.22
N GLY A 132 5.43 -21.29 1.54
CA GLY A 132 6.24 -22.17 2.39
C GLY A 132 7.69 -21.72 2.62
N LEU A 133 8.10 -20.56 2.08
CA LEU A 133 9.40 -19.97 2.41
C LEU A 133 9.48 -19.59 3.90
N ALA A 134 10.66 -19.75 4.48
CA ALA A 134 10.94 -19.28 5.82
C ALA A 134 11.05 -17.75 5.83
N CYS A 135 10.66 -17.10 6.94
CA CYS A 135 10.77 -15.64 7.05
C CYS A 135 12.19 -15.13 6.77
N ALA A 136 13.20 -15.88 7.24
CA ALA A 136 14.62 -15.56 7.02
C ALA A 136 15.06 -15.66 5.55
N SER A 137 14.29 -16.31 4.67
CA SER A 137 14.56 -16.34 3.23
C SER A 137 14.35 -14.99 2.57
N CYS A 138 13.46 -14.15 3.10
CA CYS A 138 13.19 -12.81 2.59
C CYS A 138 13.78 -11.72 3.51
N HIS A 139 13.68 -11.93 4.82
CA HIS A 139 14.07 -10.98 5.86
C HIS A 139 15.52 -11.20 6.35
N VAL A 140 16.46 -11.27 5.40
CA VAL A 140 17.87 -11.61 5.66
C VAL A 140 18.59 -10.62 6.59
N ALA A 141 18.14 -9.36 6.64
CA ALA A 141 18.67 -8.31 7.49
C ALA A 141 17.64 -7.80 8.52
N GLY A 142 16.63 -8.63 8.84
CA GLY A 142 15.56 -8.32 9.78
C GLY A 142 14.21 -8.11 9.12
N ALA A 143 13.14 -7.99 9.92
CA ALA A 143 11.75 -8.01 9.46
C ALA A 143 11.38 -6.91 8.45
N GLY A 144 12.17 -5.83 8.35
CA GLY A 144 11.97 -4.77 7.35
C GLY A 144 12.77 -4.96 6.06
N SER A 145 13.72 -5.90 5.99
CA SER A 145 14.50 -6.13 4.78
C SER A 145 13.70 -6.99 3.80
N PHE A 146 13.56 -6.53 2.56
CA PHE A 146 12.93 -7.29 1.49
C PHE A 146 13.48 -6.81 0.14
N SER A 147 13.68 -7.73 -0.79
CA SER A 147 14.15 -7.46 -2.14
C SER A 147 13.65 -8.52 -3.10
N CYS A 148 13.06 -8.10 -4.20
CA CYS A 148 12.62 -8.96 -5.29
C CYS A 148 13.84 -9.51 -6.06
N ILE A 149 14.88 -8.68 -6.22
CA ILE A 149 16.04 -8.97 -7.08
C ILE A 149 17.08 -9.89 -6.44
N ASP A 150 16.91 -10.22 -5.15
CA ASP A 150 17.78 -11.17 -4.45
C ASP A 150 17.49 -12.61 -4.89
N CYS A 151 16.28 -12.89 -5.37
CA CYS A 151 15.86 -14.19 -5.90
C CYS A 151 15.49 -14.15 -7.39
N HIS A 152 14.87 -13.06 -7.85
CA HIS A 152 14.50 -12.89 -9.25
C HIS A 152 15.62 -12.16 -9.99
N GLU A 153 16.46 -12.92 -10.69
CA GLU A 153 17.61 -12.38 -11.42
C GLU A 153 17.15 -11.67 -12.70
N HIS A 154 16.71 -10.43 -12.52
CA HIS A 154 16.31 -9.53 -13.59
C HIS A 154 17.41 -8.50 -13.79
N ALA A 155 18.34 -8.72 -14.73
CA ALA A 155 19.29 -7.66 -15.05
C ALA A 155 18.54 -6.41 -15.53
N GLN A 156 18.87 -5.23 -14.99
CA GLN A 156 18.21 -3.97 -15.38
C GLN A 156 18.20 -3.78 -16.91
N ALA A 157 19.33 -4.05 -17.57
CA ALA A 157 19.46 -3.95 -19.02
C ALA A 157 18.50 -4.85 -19.84
N ALA A 158 18.05 -5.97 -19.25
CA ALA A 158 17.06 -6.85 -19.86
C ALA A 158 15.62 -6.47 -19.49
N THR A 159 15.43 -5.79 -18.36
CA THR A 159 14.12 -5.45 -17.77
C THR A 159 13.60 -4.12 -18.28
N ASP A 160 14.48 -3.12 -18.43
CA ASP A 160 14.10 -1.79 -18.92
C ASP A 160 13.43 -1.83 -20.30
N PRO A 161 13.89 -2.61 -21.30
CA PRO A 161 13.27 -2.63 -22.62
C PRO A 161 11.83 -3.15 -22.62
N VAL A 162 11.48 -4.11 -21.75
CA VAL A 162 10.12 -4.67 -21.68
C VAL A 162 9.12 -3.80 -20.92
N HIS A 163 9.61 -2.87 -20.10
CA HIS A 163 8.77 -1.86 -19.45
C HIS A 163 8.76 -0.54 -20.22
N GLY A 164 9.32 -0.52 -21.44
CA GLY A 164 9.33 0.65 -22.31
C GLY A 164 7.92 1.18 -22.54
N GLY A 165 7.71 2.47 -22.23
CA GLY A 165 6.41 3.14 -22.37
C GLY A 165 5.58 3.23 -21.09
N LEU A 166 6.01 2.59 -19.99
CA LEU A 166 5.41 2.76 -18.67
C LEU A 166 6.04 3.96 -17.96
N ALA A 167 5.26 5.03 -17.74
CA ALA A 167 5.75 6.25 -17.12
C ALA A 167 6.23 6.06 -15.66
N ASP A 168 5.55 5.18 -14.91
CA ASP A 168 5.81 4.95 -13.48
C ASP A 168 6.78 3.77 -13.23
N TYR A 169 7.39 3.22 -14.28
CA TYR A 169 8.37 2.14 -14.14
C TYR A 169 9.66 2.66 -13.49
N VAL A 170 10.08 1.99 -12.42
CA VAL A 170 11.37 2.21 -11.76
C VAL A 170 11.99 0.85 -11.47
N TYR A 171 13.18 0.59 -12.00
CA TYR A 171 13.95 -0.58 -11.63
C TYR A 171 14.54 -0.42 -10.22
N GLY A 172 14.25 -1.37 -9.33
CA GLY A 172 14.69 -1.29 -7.93
C GLY A 172 14.34 -2.56 -7.15
N PRO A 173 14.95 -2.75 -5.96
CA PRO A 173 14.82 -3.99 -5.21
C PRO A 173 13.40 -4.25 -4.71
N THR A 174 12.61 -3.21 -4.41
CA THR A 174 11.24 -3.35 -3.90
C THR A 174 10.18 -2.76 -4.84
N THR A 175 10.60 -1.97 -5.83
CA THR A 175 9.69 -1.22 -6.71
C THR A 175 8.91 -2.11 -7.67
N CYS A 176 9.41 -3.32 -7.96
CA CYS A 176 8.68 -4.31 -8.75
C CYS A 176 7.31 -4.64 -8.13
N TYR A 177 7.21 -4.64 -6.80
CA TYR A 177 6.01 -5.00 -6.06
C TYR A 177 4.85 -4.02 -6.30
N THR A 178 5.14 -2.75 -6.62
CA THR A 178 4.14 -1.72 -6.93
C THR A 178 3.23 -2.14 -8.10
N CYS A 179 3.79 -2.83 -9.10
CA CYS A 179 3.05 -3.30 -10.27
C CYS A 179 2.82 -4.82 -10.25
N HIS A 180 3.70 -5.57 -9.57
CA HIS A 180 3.69 -7.03 -9.49
C HIS A 180 3.53 -7.52 -8.04
N PRO A 181 2.35 -7.30 -7.41
CA PRO A 181 2.14 -7.62 -5.99
C PRO A 181 2.20 -9.12 -5.67
N THR A 182 2.03 -9.98 -6.68
CA THR A 182 2.17 -11.44 -6.53
C THR A 182 3.56 -11.95 -6.91
N GLY A 183 4.48 -11.05 -7.30
CA GLY A 183 5.79 -11.40 -7.84
C GLY A 183 5.75 -12.07 -9.22
N GLU A 184 4.57 -12.19 -9.83
CA GLU A 184 4.42 -12.75 -11.18
C GLU A 184 4.54 -11.66 -12.25
N GLY A 185 5.13 -12.02 -13.39
CA GLY A 185 5.13 -11.18 -14.58
C GLY A 185 3.71 -10.93 -15.11
N MET A 186 3.62 -10.09 -16.14
CA MET A 186 2.34 -9.70 -16.73
C MET A 186 1.54 -10.91 -17.24
N SER A 187 0.33 -11.11 -16.72
CA SER A 187 -0.62 -12.09 -17.24
C SER A 187 -1.20 -11.65 -18.59
N ARG A 188 -1.85 -12.58 -19.32
CA ARG A 188 -2.53 -12.28 -20.60
C ARG A 188 -3.58 -11.17 -20.46
N ALA A 189 -4.33 -11.14 -19.36
CA ALA A 189 -5.32 -10.10 -19.12
C ALA A 189 -4.66 -8.73 -18.84
N GLN A 190 -3.52 -8.72 -18.14
CA GLN A 190 -2.76 -7.49 -17.87
C GLN A 190 -2.01 -6.96 -19.10
N HIS A 191 -1.74 -7.81 -20.09
CA HIS A 191 -1.10 -7.42 -21.35
C HIS A 191 -2.06 -6.74 -22.33
N ASP A 192 -3.34 -7.14 -22.33
CA ASP A 192 -4.32 -6.69 -23.32
C ASP A 192 -4.48 -5.17 -23.47
N PRO A 193 -4.43 -4.35 -22.38
CA PRO A 193 -4.51 -2.90 -22.50
C PRO A 193 -3.34 -2.26 -23.27
N TYR A 194 -2.17 -2.90 -23.29
CA TYR A 194 -0.95 -2.39 -23.93
C TYR A 194 -0.80 -2.87 -25.36
N PHE A 195 -1.30 -4.07 -25.65
CA PHE A 195 -1.38 -4.61 -27.00
C PHE A 195 -2.51 -5.66 -27.03
N PRO A 196 -3.58 -5.46 -27.83
CA PRO A 196 -4.75 -6.34 -27.81
C PRO A 196 -4.41 -7.77 -28.24
N ILE A 197 -4.51 -8.72 -27.30
CA ILE A 197 -4.23 -10.16 -27.52
C ILE A 197 -5.39 -11.07 -27.12
N VAL A 198 -6.42 -10.51 -26.47
CA VAL A 198 -7.69 -11.22 -26.21
C VAL A 198 -8.72 -10.96 -27.30
N SER A 199 -8.51 -9.94 -28.13
CA SER A 199 -9.39 -9.53 -29.22
C SER A 199 -8.59 -9.08 -30.44
N GLY A 200 -9.27 -8.76 -31.55
CA GLY A 200 -8.62 -8.30 -32.78
C GLY A 200 -7.84 -9.40 -33.52
N ARG A 201 -6.89 -9.00 -34.37
CA ARG A 201 -6.16 -9.90 -35.29
C ARG A 201 -5.13 -10.79 -34.57
N HIS A 202 -4.65 -10.36 -33.41
CA HIS A 202 -3.74 -11.12 -32.55
C HIS A 202 -4.47 -11.88 -31.43
N GLY A 203 -5.81 -11.81 -31.43
CA GLY A 203 -6.68 -12.50 -30.48
C GLY A 203 -6.43 -14.01 -30.47
N GLY A 204 -6.04 -14.54 -29.31
CA GLY A 204 -5.89 -15.99 -29.10
C GLY A 204 -4.56 -16.60 -29.57
N LEU A 205 -3.61 -15.81 -30.08
CA LEU A 205 -2.26 -16.31 -30.38
C LEU A 205 -1.55 -16.82 -29.13
N SER A 206 -0.56 -17.71 -29.25
CA SER A 206 0.26 -18.09 -28.10
C SER A 206 1.25 -16.96 -27.77
N CYS A 207 1.68 -16.85 -26.50
CA CYS A 207 2.69 -15.84 -26.15
C CYS A 207 3.99 -16.05 -26.93
N THR A 208 4.37 -17.30 -27.18
CA THR A 208 5.55 -17.69 -27.97
C THR A 208 5.46 -17.31 -29.43
N THR A 209 4.27 -16.99 -29.95
CA THR A 209 4.11 -16.48 -31.32
C THR A 209 4.81 -15.12 -31.47
N CYS A 210 4.69 -14.25 -30.46
CA CYS A 210 5.34 -12.94 -30.43
C CYS A 210 6.68 -12.98 -29.68
N HIS A 211 6.80 -13.84 -28.67
CA HIS A 211 7.95 -13.98 -27.77
C HIS A 211 8.68 -15.32 -27.94
N PRO A 212 9.28 -15.61 -29.12
CA PRO A 212 9.84 -16.93 -29.43
C PRO A 212 11.06 -17.29 -28.56
N SER A 213 11.77 -16.29 -28.06
CA SER A 213 12.97 -16.45 -27.22
C SER A 213 12.77 -15.93 -25.80
N GLY A 214 11.53 -16.00 -25.31
CA GLY A 214 11.12 -15.53 -23.99
C GLY A 214 10.51 -14.13 -23.99
N TYR A 215 9.80 -13.79 -22.90
CA TYR A 215 8.99 -12.57 -22.76
C TYR A 215 9.79 -11.27 -22.85
N GLY A 216 11.12 -11.34 -22.67
CA GLY A 216 12.07 -10.24 -22.87
C GLY A 216 12.20 -9.75 -24.32
N THR A 217 11.79 -10.57 -25.27
CA THR A 217 12.05 -10.36 -26.71
C THR A 217 10.76 -10.47 -27.48
N PHE A 218 10.56 -9.61 -28.47
CA PHE A 218 9.43 -9.74 -29.39
C PHE A 218 9.77 -9.23 -30.78
N SER A 219 9.04 -9.72 -31.78
CA SER A 219 9.17 -9.22 -33.16
C SER A 219 7.81 -8.92 -33.78
N CYS A 220 7.68 -7.72 -34.34
CA CYS A 220 6.55 -7.34 -35.19
C CYS A 220 6.82 -7.75 -36.64
N ILE A 221 8.09 -7.66 -37.06
CA ILE A 221 8.52 -7.79 -38.46
C ILE A 221 8.62 -9.24 -38.94
N ASP A 222 8.59 -10.21 -38.03
CA ASP A 222 8.61 -11.64 -38.38
C ASP A 222 7.27 -12.10 -38.98
N CYS A 223 6.18 -11.41 -38.64
CA CYS A 223 4.82 -11.69 -39.15
C CYS A 223 4.29 -10.58 -40.06
N HIS A 224 4.61 -9.31 -39.77
CA HIS A 224 4.20 -8.19 -40.60
C HIS A 224 5.34 -7.83 -41.55
N GLU A 225 5.13 -8.04 -42.85
CA GLU A 225 6.11 -7.73 -43.89
C GLU A 225 6.34 -6.21 -43.98
N HIS A 226 7.25 -5.71 -43.15
CA HIS A 226 7.69 -4.33 -43.10
C HIS A 226 9.15 -4.28 -43.51
N LEU A 227 9.40 -4.32 -44.82
CA LEU A 227 10.73 -4.01 -45.34
C LEU A 227 11.02 -2.54 -45.05
N CYS A 228 12.14 -2.25 -44.37
CA CYS A 228 12.52 -0.88 -44.02
C CYS A 228 12.65 0.00 -45.26
N THR A 229 13.03 -0.57 -46.41
CA THR A 229 13.04 0.14 -47.70
C THR A 229 11.67 0.69 -48.12
N SER A 230 10.58 0.00 -47.75
CA SER A 230 9.20 0.42 -48.03
C SER A 230 8.58 1.28 -46.92
N MET A 231 9.01 1.11 -45.67
CA MET A 231 8.46 1.85 -44.52
C MET A 231 9.17 3.16 -44.25
N ASN A 232 10.49 3.24 -44.47
CA ASN A 232 11.24 4.48 -44.26
C ASN A 232 10.65 5.66 -45.06
N PRO A 233 10.26 5.52 -46.35
CA PRO A 233 9.63 6.61 -47.08
C PRO A 233 8.28 7.06 -46.51
N LYS A 234 7.55 6.17 -45.81
CA LYS A 234 6.23 6.48 -45.21
C LYS A 234 6.35 7.17 -43.85
N HIS A 235 7.52 7.11 -43.21
CA HIS A 235 7.81 7.71 -41.90
C HIS A 235 8.90 8.79 -42.01
N ASN A 236 9.15 9.31 -43.21
CA ASN A 236 10.18 10.31 -43.50
C ASN A 236 9.98 11.62 -42.72
N GLU A 237 8.74 11.95 -42.37
CA GLU A 237 8.36 13.15 -41.61
C GLU A 237 8.24 12.88 -40.10
N VAL A 238 8.39 11.63 -39.66
CA VAL A 238 8.27 11.23 -38.25
C VAL A 238 9.65 11.26 -37.59
N GLY A 239 9.86 12.22 -36.68
CA GLY A 239 11.07 12.29 -35.87
C GLY A 239 11.23 11.05 -34.98
N ASN A 240 12.47 10.61 -34.76
CA ASN A 240 12.82 9.45 -33.92
C ASN A 240 12.24 8.10 -34.37
N TYR A 241 11.79 8.00 -35.63
CA TYR A 241 11.46 6.73 -36.26
C TYR A 241 12.71 5.85 -36.43
N SER A 242 12.56 4.55 -36.15
CA SER A 242 13.45 3.53 -36.68
C SER A 242 12.66 2.26 -36.99
N CYS A 243 13.15 1.48 -37.95
CA CYS A 243 12.51 0.26 -38.41
C CYS A 243 12.87 -0.91 -37.47
N THR A 244 12.42 -0.85 -36.22
CA THR A 244 12.59 -1.91 -35.21
C THR A 244 11.28 -2.20 -34.50
N SER A 245 11.04 -3.45 -34.10
CA SER A 245 9.81 -3.87 -33.40
C SER A 245 9.49 -2.99 -32.17
N SER A 246 10.51 -2.60 -31.42
CA SER A 246 10.39 -1.69 -30.28
C SER A 246 9.90 -0.29 -30.65
N ARG A 247 10.28 0.25 -31.80
CA ARG A 247 9.77 1.55 -32.25
C ARG A 247 8.41 1.43 -32.90
N CYS A 248 8.12 0.32 -33.58
CA CYS A 248 6.80 0.06 -34.12
C CYS A 248 5.73 0.07 -33.02
N VAL A 249 5.92 -0.65 -31.91
CA VAL A 249 4.92 -0.69 -30.83
C VAL A 249 4.77 0.63 -30.07
N ASN A 250 5.83 1.45 -30.03
CA ASN A 250 5.77 2.77 -29.38
C ASN A 250 4.83 3.76 -30.11
N CYS A 251 4.75 3.69 -31.44
CA CYS A 251 3.83 4.51 -32.24
C CYS A 251 2.53 3.76 -32.59
N HIS A 252 2.58 2.42 -32.69
CA HIS A 252 1.43 1.59 -33.02
C HIS A 252 1.14 0.59 -31.90
N PRO A 253 0.69 1.06 -30.72
CA PRO A 253 0.49 0.22 -29.55
C PRO A 253 -0.60 -0.84 -29.75
N ARG A 254 -1.47 -0.69 -30.75
CA ARG A 254 -2.51 -1.69 -31.09
C ARG A 254 -2.18 -2.52 -32.32
N GLY A 255 -0.98 -2.34 -32.90
CA GLY A 255 -0.53 -3.13 -34.05
C GLY A 255 -1.28 -2.84 -35.36
N VAL A 256 -1.90 -1.66 -35.49
CA VAL A 256 -2.56 -1.21 -36.72
C VAL A 256 -1.95 0.10 -37.22
N ALA A 257 -1.94 0.28 -38.54
CA ALA A 257 -1.45 1.51 -39.17
C ALA A 257 -2.53 2.60 -39.09
N GLY A 258 -2.14 3.82 -38.66
CA GLY A 258 -3.02 4.98 -38.60
C GLY A 258 -3.67 5.26 -37.23
N ASP A 259 -3.09 4.72 -36.15
CA ASP A 259 -3.51 5.03 -34.77
C ASP A 259 -2.91 6.35 -34.23
N ASP A 260 -2.21 7.11 -35.08
CA ASP A 260 -1.66 8.45 -34.84
C ASP A 260 -2.11 9.43 -35.93
#